data_AF-A0A972BXV7-F1
#
_entry.id   AF-A0A972BXV7-F1
#
_cell.length_a   1.000
_cell.length_b   1.000
_cell.length_c   1.000
_cell.angle_alpha   90.00
_cell.angle_beta   90.00
_cell.angle_gamma   90.00
#
_symmetry.space_group_name_H-M   'P 1'
#
loop_
_entity.id
_entity.type
_entity.pdbx_description
1 polymer ?
#
loop_
_entity_poly.entity_id
_entity_poly.type
_entity_poly.pdbx_seq_one_letter_code
_entity_poly.pdbx_strand_id
1 'polypeptide(L)' 'MKNTRLVIGILLALLVSLALVSAVPALARDITIGVSIRSLSEERWAREQILMKEKGEELGVEVIFTDANNDE' A
#
# COMPACT_ATOMS: atom_id res chain seq x y z
N MET A 1 3.01 -45.86 -19.14
CA MET A 1 2.94 -45.70 -17.66
C MET A 1 4.04 -44.80 -17.07
N LYS A 2 5.30 -44.89 -17.53
CA LYS A 2 6.42 -44.09 -16.99
C LYS A 2 6.26 -42.58 -17.24
N ASN A 3 5.76 -42.20 -18.42
CA ASN A 3 5.61 -40.81 -18.84
C ASN A 3 4.43 -40.11 -18.14
N THR A 4 3.36 -40.86 -17.82
CA THR A 4 2.16 -40.34 -17.14
C THR A 4 2.50 -39.85 -15.73
N ARG A 5 3.35 -40.57 -14.99
CA ARG A 5 3.82 -40.17 -13.66
C ARG A 5 4.67 -38.90 -13.71
N LEU A 6 5.46 -38.75 -14.77
CA LEU A 6 6.31 -37.58 -14.99
C LEU A 6 5.49 -36.33 -15.34
N VAL A 7 4.47 -36.48 -16.19
CA VAL A 7 3.52 -35.40 -16.52
C VAL A 7 2.73 -34.95 -15.28
N ILE A 8 2.25 -35.89 -14.46
CA ILE A 8 1.55 -35.57 -13.21
C ILE A 8 2.47 -34.80 -12.24
N GLY A 9 3.74 -35.22 -12.13
CA GLY A 9 4.72 -34.53 -11.29
C GLY A 9 4.99 -33.09 -11.73
N ILE A 10 5.10 -32.84 -13.04
CA ILE A 10 5.27 -31.49 -13.59
C ILE A 10 4.03 -30.63 -13.31
N LEU A 11 2.83 -31.19 -13.50
CA LEU A 11 1.58 -30.46 -13.27
C LEU A 11 1.42 -30.05 -11.79
N LEU A 12 1.77 -30.96 -10.88
CA LEU A 12 1.78 -30.71 -9.44
C LEU A 12 2.80 -29.64 -9.06
N ALA A 13 4.01 -29.70 -9.62
CA ALA A 13 5.03 -28.69 -9.38
C ALA A 13 4.55 -27.31 -9.86
N LEU A 14 3.90 -27.23 -11.03
CA LEU A 14 3.37 -25.99 -11.58
C LEU A 14 2.26 -25.39 -10.69
N LEU A 15 1.33 -26.22 -10.23
CA LEU A 15 0.24 -25.80 -9.35
C LEU A 15 0.76 -25.29 -8.00
N VAL A 16 1.76 -25.97 -7.43
CA VAL A 16 2.40 -25.55 -6.18
C VAL A 16 3.12 -24.21 -6.37
N SER A 17 3.85 -24.04 -7.48
CA SER A 17 4.52 -22.77 -7.77
C SER A 17 3.55 -21.61 -7.97
N LEU A 18 2.37 -21.85 -8.57
CA LEU A 18 1.37 -20.81 -8.76
C LEU A 18 0.71 -20.40 -7.43
N ALA A 19 0.44 -21.37 -6.55
CA ALA A 19 -0.10 -21.11 -5.21
C ALA A 19 0.88 -20.33 -4.32
N LEU A 20 2.19 -20.56 -4.48
CA LEU A 20 3.24 -19.81 -3.78
C LEU A 20 3.32 -18.34 -4.21
N VAL A 21 3.06 -18.03 -5.49
CA VAL A 21 3.05 -16.64 -5.98
C VAL A 21 1.84 -15.86 -5.45
N SER A 22 0.67 -16.49 -5.32
CA SER A 22 -0.53 -15.85 -4.74
C SER A 22 -0.49 -15.70 -3.21
N ALA A 23 0.40 -16.43 -2.54
CA ALA A 23 0.51 -16.45 -1.08
C ALA A 23 1.52 -15.44 -0.52
N VAL A 24 2.28 -14.74 -1.39
CA VAL A 24 2.99 -13.55 -0.96
C VAL A 24 1.92 -12.47 -0.78
N PRO A 25 1.55 -12.06 0.45
CA PRO A 25 0.75 -10.86 0.57
C PRO A 25 1.57 -9.80 -0.15
N ALA A 26 0.96 -9.10 -1.12
CA ALA A 26 1.54 -7.86 -1.61
C ALA A 26 1.82 -7.06 -0.34
N LEU A 27 3.09 -6.97 0.05
CA LEU A 27 3.53 -6.36 1.27
C LEU A 27 3.38 -4.85 1.03
N ALA A 28 2.13 -4.40 0.97
CA ALA A 28 1.75 -3.02 1.07
C ALA A 28 2.23 -2.62 2.45
N ARG A 29 3.48 -2.15 2.52
CA ARG A 29 3.99 -1.45 3.69
C ARG A 29 2.99 -0.36 3.97
N ASP A 30 2.56 -0.24 5.21
CA ASP A 30 1.74 0.90 5.65
C ASP A 30 2.50 2.17 5.22
N ILE A 31 2.01 2.85 4.18
CA ILE A 31 2.67 4.04 3.65
C ILE A 31 2.14 5.21 4.48
N THR A 32 3.04 5.89 5.18
CA THR A 32 2.71 7.14 5.87
C THR A 32 3.36 8.31 5.12
N ILE A 33 2.55 9.30 4.77
CA ILE A 33 2.96 10.56 4.13
C ILE A 33 2.91 11.67 5.17
N GLY A 34 4.08 12.25 5.50
CA GLY A 34 4.18 13.45 6.31
C GLY A 34 4.19 14.71 5.44
N VAL A 35 3.29 15.65 5.74
CA VAL A 35 3.17 16.93 5.04
C VAL A 35 3.44 18.07 6.03
N SER A 36 4.50 18.84 5.77
CA SER A 36 4.85 20.00 6.58
C SER A 36 4.69 21.28 5.76
N ILE A 37 3.83 22.18 6.21
CA ILE A 37 3.50 23.43 5.52
C ILE A 37 3.60 24.59 6.51
N ARG A 38 4.33 25.64 6.13
CA ARG A 38 4.52 26.85 6.97
C ARG A 38 3.23 27.64 7.23
N SER A 39 2.29 27.58 6.29
CA SER A 39 1.03 28.33 6.38
C SER A 39 -0.16 27.41 6.59
N LEU A 40 0.05 26.26 7.24
CA LEU A 40 -0.97 25.21 7.40
C LEU A 40 -2.22 25.70 8.13
N SER A 41 -2.05 26.67 9.05
CA SER A 41 -3.13 27.34 9.78
C SER A 41 -4.04 28.23 8.92
N GLU A 42 -3.66 28.55 7.68
CA GLU A 42 -4.52 29.30 6.77
C GLU A 42 -5.68 28.42 6.28
N GLU A 43 -6.92 28.95 6.32
CA GLU A 43 -8.13 28.25 5.88
C GLU A 43 -8.04 27.67 4.47
N ARG A 44 -7.17 28.23 3.62
CA ARG A 44 -6.98 27.76 2.25
C ARG A 44 -6.58 26.29 2.16
N TRP A 45 -5.87 25.74 3.17
CA TRP A 45 -5.41 24.35 3.18
C TRP A 45 -6.42 23.37 3.79
N ALA A 46 -7.51 23.85 4.38
CA ALA A 46 -8.52 23.00 5.00
C ALA A 46 -9.10 22.00 3.98
N ARG A 47 -9.30 22.44 2.73
CA ARG A 47 -9.80 21.60 1.66
C ARG A 47 -8.79 20.52 1.24
N GLU A 48 -7.53 20.89 1.07
CA GLU A 48 -6.46 19.98 0.67
C GLU A 48 -6.21 18.92 1.74
N GLN A 49 -6.26 19.29 3.02
CA GLN A 49 -6.17 18.34 4.13
C GLN A 49 -7.27 17.28 4.07
N ILE A 50 -8.51 17.69 3.83
CA ILE A 50 -9.65 16.79 3.68
C ILE A 50 -9.44 15.87 2.47
N LEU A 51 -9.15 16.42 1.29
CA LEU A 51 -9.01 15.64 0.06
C LEU A 51 -7.84 14.65 0.12
N MET A 52 -6.71 15.05 0.70
CA MET A 52 -5.55 14.18 0.83
C MET A 52 -5.78 13.07 1.86
N LYS A 53 -6.50 13.37 2.95
CA LYS A 53 -6.86 12.37 3.95
C LYS A 53 -7.86 11.35 3.37
N GLU A 54 -8.92 11.82 2.72
CA GLU A 54 -9.90 10.95 2.05
C GLU A 54 -9.24 10.05 1.00
N LYS A 55 -8.35 10.63 0.17
CA LYS A 55 -7.64 9.84 -0.84
C LYS A 55 -6.62 8.88 -0.22
N GLY A 56 -5.98 9.27 0.88
CA GLY A 56 -5.11 8.41 1.65
C GLY A 56 -5.86 7.19 2.19
N GLU A 57 -7.00 7.40 2.84
CA GLU A 57 -7.86 6.32 3.35
C GLU A 57 -8.30 5.35 2.24
N GLU A 58 -8.71 5.86 1.07
CA GLU A 58 -9.06 5.03 -0.10
C GLU A 58 -7.90 4.14 -0.57
N LEU A 59 -6.67 4.63 -0.46
CA LEU A 59 -5.45 3.96 -0.92
C LEU A 59 -4.75 3.14 0.17
N GLY A 60 -5.25 3.14 1.41
CA GLY A 60 -4.58 2.53 2.56
C GLY A 60 -3.28 3.25 2.96
N VAL A 61 -3.22 4.55 2.71
CA VAL A 61 -2.08 5.43 3.00
C VAL A 61 -2.46 6.39 4.12
N GLU A 62 -1.67 6.45 5.18
CA GLU A 62 -1.86 7.41 6.27
C GLU A 62 -1.25 8.76 5.86
N VAL A 63 -1.98 9.86 6.06
CA VAL A 63 -1.48 11.21 5.78
C VAL A 63 -1.50 12.03 7.06
N ILE A 64 -0.34 12.55 7.46
CA ILE A 64 -0.14 13.36 8.66
C ILE A 64 0.24 14.77 8.24
N PHE A 65 -0.50 15.76 8.71
CA PHE A 65 -0.18 17.17 8.51
C PHE A 65 0.48 17.74 9.78
N THR A 66 1.48 18.58 9.59
CA THR A 66 2.19 19.26 10.68
C THR A 66 2.53 20.67 10.25
N ASP A 67 2.34 21.64 11.14
CA ASP A 67 2.77 23.01 10.88
C ASP A 67 4.31 23.05 10.81
N ALA A 68 4.86 23.64 9.76
CA ALA A 68 6.30 23.78 9.61
C ALA A 68 6.87 24.87 10.54
N ASN A 69 6.02 25.80 10.96
CA ASN A 69 6.34 26.70 12.05
C ASN A 69 6.06 25.97 13.36
N ASN A 70 7.10 25.79 14.17
CA ASN A 70 7.01 25.24 15.52
C ASN A 70 6.44 26.29 16.50
N ASP A 71 5.34 26.93 16.09
CA ASP A 71 4.62 27.94 16.85
C ASP A 71 3.39 27.23 17.46
N GLU A 72 3.62 26.42 18.50
CA GLU A 72 2.55 26.15 19.48
C GLU A 72 2.13 27.47 20.17
#